data_AF-A0A5K1JCV7-F1
#
_entry.id   AF-A0A5K1JCV7-F1
#
_cell.length_a   1.000
_cell.length_b   1.000
_cell.length_c   1.000
_cell.angle_alpha   90.00
_cell.angle_beta   90.00
_cell.angle_gamma   90.00
#
_symmetry.space_group_name_H-M   'P 1'
#
loop_
_entity.id
_entity.type
_entity.pdbx_description
1 polymer ?
#
loop_
_entity_poly.entity_id
_entity_poly.type
_entity_poly.pdbx_seq_one_letter_code
_entity_poly.pdbx_strand_id
1 'polypeptide(L)'
;MKKRFTVLFACLVVMIGLAACSSNNKSEEPQYVDDTAMETIAKGYEARQDVISEMEQNGENTETSKAYKKFINTELDIDKELKDAKFKDSQMQEDVLSYINSLQGQLDVVENNSPSSDSFYTEWSDAYDKRSSALKVLVEKYDLTVSDKYKDDFDDIVANGTAATKKNEQADGQ
;
A
#
# COMPACT_ATOMS: atom_id res chain seq x y z
N MET A 1 -42.55 -58.59 48.03
CA MET A 1 -42.88 -57.59 49.07
C MET A 1 -41.63 -57.22 49.82
N LYS A 2 -41.26 -55.93 49.84
CA LYS A 2 -40.42 -55.27 50.86
C LYS A 2 -38.96 -55.75 50.94
N LYS A 3 -37.93 -54.95 51.16
CA LYS A 3 -37.72 -53.50 51.32
C LYS A 3 -36.19 -53.33 51.22
N ARG A 4 -35.76 -52.19 50.71
CA ARG A 4 -34.36 -51.75 50.63
C ARG A 4 -33.77 -51.56 52.03
N PHE A 5 -32.55 -52.05 52.24
CA PHE A 5 -31.58 -51.67 53.31
C PHE A 5 -30.20 -52.00 52.72
N THR A 6 -29.36 -51.03 52.34
CA THR A 6 -28.44 -50.20 53.15
C THR A 6 -27.02 -50.58 52.74
N VAL A 7 -26.11 -49.60 52.67
CA VAL A 7 -24.66 -49.64 53.01
C VAL A 7 -24.02 -48.44 52.29
N LEU A 8 -23.66 -47.38 53.04
CA LEU A 8 -22.36 -47.12 53.69
C LEU A 8 -21.36 -46.55 52.66
N PHE A 9 -21.07 -45.24 52.65
CA PHE A 9 -20.08 -44.48 53.45
C PHE A 9 -18.64 -44.55 52.92
N ALA A 10 -18.06 -43.34 52.80
CA ALA A 10 -16.64 -42.96 52.72
C ALA A 10 -15.88 -43.03 51.37
N CYS A 11 -15.63 -41.82 50.85
CA CYS A 11 -14.35 -41.27 50.37
C CYS A 11 -13.52 -42.05 49.34
N LEU A 12 -13.14 -41.42 48.21
CA LEU A 12 -11.83 -40.75 48.03
C LEU A 12 -11.60 -40.38 46.53
N VAL A 13 -10.96 -39.22 46.33
CA VAL A 13 -10.13 -38.76 45.18
C VAL A 13 -10.75 -38.50 43.79
N VAL A 14 -10.94 -37.20 43.52
CA VAL A 14 -10.46 -36.41 42.36
C VAL A 14 -9.85 -37.20 41.19
N MET A 15 -10.48 -37.11 40.01
CA MET A 15 -9.72 -36.94 38.76
C MET A 15 -10.38 -35.88 37.89
N ILE A 16 -9.57 -34.87 37.60
CA ILE A 16 -9.81 -33.77 36.68
C ILE A 16 -9.97 -34.37 35.28
N GLY A 17 -11.19 -34.39 34.77
CA GLY A 17 -11.47 -34.50 33.35
C GLY A 17 -11.95 -33.15 32.86
N LEU A 18 -11.01 -32.26 32.51
CA LEU A 18 -11.32 -31.08 31.71
C LEU A 18 -11.76 -31.58 30.33
N ALA A 19 -13.06 -31.84 30.18
CA ALA A 19 -13.73 -31.75 28.90
C ALA A 19 -13.91 -30.25 28.58
N ALA A 20 -12.78 -29.55 28.38
CA ALA A 20 -12.78 -28.28 27.70
C ALA A 20 -12.92 -28.63 26.22
N CYS A 21 -14.15 -28.51 25.71
CA CYS A 21 -14.48 -28.65 24.30
C CYS A 21 -13.41 -27.95 23.46
N SER A 22 -12.86 -28.71 22.52
CA SER A 22 -11.99 -28.22 21.47
C SER A 22 -12.65 -27.00 20.82
N SER A 23 -12.20 -25.81 21.21
CA SER A 23 -12.48 -24.60 20.49
C SER A 23 -11.93 -24.82 19.09
N ASN A 24 -12.83 -24.81 18.12
CA ASN A 24 -12.55 -24.74 16.70
C ASN A 24 -11.71 -23.48 16.42
N ASN A 25 -10.41 -23.56 16.67
CA ASN A 25 -9.44 -22.61 16.12
C ASN A 25 -9.26 -23.03 14.66
N LYS A 26 -10.24 -22.67 13.81
CA LYS A 26 -9.91 -22.47 12.40
C LYS A 26 -8.84 -21.39 12.42
N SER A 27 -7.59 -21.76 12.13
CA SER A 27 -6.62 -20.77 11.67
C SER A 27 -7.29 -20.07 10.51
N GLU A 28 -7.68 -18.80 10.67
CA GLU A 28 -8.03 -17.98 9.52
C GLU A 28 -6.81 -18.05 8.59
N GLU A 29 -7.00 -18.65 7.41
CA GLU A 29 -5.95 -18.61 6.40
C GLU A 29 -5.60 -17.15 6.18
N PRO A 30 -4.30 -16.80 6.14
CA PRO A 30 -3.90 -15.42 5.92
C PRO A 30 -4.55 -14.90 4.64
N GLN A 31 -5.35 -13.85 4.76
CA GLN A 31 -5.91 -13.16 3.60
C GLN A 31 -4.76 -12.46 2.88
N TYR A 32 -4.43 -12.95 1.70
CA TYR A 32 -3.41 -12.40 0.83
C TYR A 32 -4.00 -11.31 -0.07
N VAL A 33 -3.24 -10.26 -0.35
CA VAL A 33 -3.71 -9.09 -1.12
C VAL A 33 -3.25 -9.09 -2.58
N ASP A 34 -2.59 -10.16 -3.06
CA ASP A 34 -2.00 -10.26 -4.40
C ASP A 34 -3.01 -9.89 -5.51
N ASP A 35 -4.26 -10.36 -5.39
CA ASP A 35 -5.33 -10.11 -6.38
C ASP A 35 -5.93 -8.70 -6.30
N THR A 36 -5.69 -7.96 -5.21
CA THR A 36 -6.31 -6.65 -4.94
C THR A 36 -5.32 -5.49 -4.85
N ALA A 37 -4.01 -5.78 -4.76
CA ALA A 37 -2.99 -4.76 -4.54
C ALA A 37 -2.96 -3.72 -5.67
N MET A 38 -3.07 -4.15 -6.93
CA MET A 38 -3.07 -3.23 -8.07
C MET A 38 -4.34 -2.37 -8.10
N GLU A 39 -5.49 -2.92 -7.70
CA GLU A 39 -6.74 -2.15 -7.59
C GLU A 39 -6.63 -1.07 -6.51
N THR A 40 -6.01 -1.38 -5.36
CA THR A 40 -5.76 -0.40 -4.30
C THR A 40 -4.82 0.72 -4.78
N ILE A 41 -3.71 0.37 -5.44
CA ILE A 41 -2.76 1.35 -5.99
C ILE A 41 -3.42 2.23 -7.05
N ALA A 42 -4.23 1.65 -7.94
CA ALA A 42 -5.00 2.42 -8.92
C ALA A 42 -5.92 3.42 -8.22
N LYS A 43 -6.69 3.00 -7.20
CA LYS A 43 -7.53 3.91 -6.41
C LYS A 43 -6.73 5.04 -5.74
N GLY A 44 -5.55 4.73 -5.21
CA GLY A 44 -4.65 5.72 -4.63
C GLY A 44 -4.23 6.78 -5.66
N TYR A 45 -3.74 6.32 -6.81
CA TYR A 45 -3.33 7.19 -7.91
C TYR A 45 -4.48 8.09 -8.39
N GLU A 46 -5.65 7.50 -8.65
CA GLU A 46 -6.81 8.22 -9.15
C GLU A 46 -7.36 9.24 -8.15
N ALA A 47 -7.40 8.90 -6.86
CA ALA A 47 -7.82 9.83 -5.82
C ALA A 47 -6.91 11.06 -5.73
N ARG A 48 -5.60 10.87 -5.96
CA ARG A 48 -4.67 11.99 -6.12
C ARG A 48 -5.00 12.86 -7.32
N GLN A 49 -5.31 12.25 -8.47
CA GLN A 49 -5.69 13.02 -9.66
C GLN A 49 -7.01 13.77 -9.49
N ASP A 50 -7.98 13.18 -8.77
CA ASP A 50 -9.22 13.88 -8.40
C ASP A 50 -8.93 15.13 -7.58
N VAL A 51 -8.05 15.04 -6.58
CA VAL A 51 -7.66 16.18 -5.75
C VAL A 51 -6.98 17.28 -6.56
N ILE A 52 -6.06 16.92 -7.48
CA ILE A 52 -5.39 17.87 -8.36
C ILE A 52 -6.41 18.57 -9.26
N SER A 53 -7.27 17.78 -9.92
CA SER A 53 -8.33 18.27 -10.81
C SER A 53 -9.30 19.22 -10.10
N GLU A 54 -9.71 18.87 -8.87
CA GLU A 54 -10.60 19.71 -8.05
C GLU A 54 -9.94 21.06 -7.72
N MET A 55 -8.66 21.05 -7.32
CA MET A 55 -7.91 22.26 -7.01
C MET A 55 -7.77 23.18 -8.22
N GLU A 56 -7.45 22.62 -9.39
CA GLU A 56 -7.34 23.38 -10.63
C GLU A 56 -8.68 24.00 -11.06
N GLN A 57 -9.76 23.23 -10.98
CA GLN A 57 -11.12 23.72 -11.26
C GLN A 57 -11.53 24.87 -10.32
N ASN A 58 -11.07 24.83 -9.07
CA ASN A 58 -11.30 25.89 -8.09
C ASN A 58 -10.33 27.08 -8.21
N GLY A 59 -9.38 27.05 -9.14
CA GLY A 59 -8.35 28.09 -9.30
C GLY A 59 -7.32 28.13 -8.17
N GLU A 60 -7.15 27.02 -7.45
CA GLU A 60 -6.13 26.88 -6.41
C GLU A 60 -4.73 26.68 -7.02
N ASN A 61 -3.70 27.21 -6.36
CA ASN A 61 -2.32 26.97 -6.78
C ASN A 61 -1.85 25.57 -6.33
N THR A 62 -1.64 24.68 -7.30
CA THR A 62 -1.16 23.29 -7.10
C THR A 62 0.34 23.20 -6.81
N GLU A 63 1.11 24.27 -7.04
CA GLU A 63 2.56 24.33 -6.83
C GLU A 63 2.94 24.87 -5.44
N THR A 64 2.17 24.53 -4.41
CA THR A 64 2.44 24.91 -3.02
C THR A 64 2.72 23.69 -2.16
N SER A 65 3.54 23.81 -1.10
CA SER A 65 3.81 22.68 -0.20
C SER A 65 2.53 22.08 0.36
N LYS A 66 1.51 22.91 0.60
CA LYS A 66 0.19 22.46 1.07
C LYS A 66 -0.51 21.60 0.01
N ALA A 67 -0.52 22.04 -1.25
CA ALA A 67 -1.10 21.28 -2.35
C ALA A 67 -0.39 19.95 -2.55
N TYR A 68 0.94 19.96 -2.67
CA TYR A 68 1.78 18.77 -2.77
C TYR A 68 1.48 17.76 -1.66
N LYS A 69 1.52 18.20 -0.40
CA LYS A 69 1.20 17.35 0.74
C LYS A 69 -0.22 16.79 0.66
N LYS A 70 -1.21 17.59 0.22
CA LYS A 70 -2.60 17.14 0.13
C LYS A 70 -2.70 15.93 -0.81
N PHE A 71 -2.27 16.07 -2.06
CA PHE A 71 -2.46 15.00 -3.04
C PHE A 71 -1.53 13.79 -2.80
N ILE A 72 -0.33 13.98 -2.25
CA ILE A 72 0.56 12.85 -1.90
C ILE A 72 -0.04 12.05 -0.73
N ASN A 73 -0.53 12.74 0.31
CA ASN A 73 -1.15 12.06 1.44
C ASN A 73 -2.47 11.38 1.06
N THR A 74 -3.25 11.95 0.14
CA THR A 74 -4.47 11.28 -0.37
C THR A 74 -4.16 9.90 -0.94
N GLU A 75 -3.11 9.79 -1.74
CA GLU A 75 -2.66 8.52 -2.34
C GLU A 75 -2.10 7.58 -1.26
N LEU A 76 -1.18 8.07 -0.42
CA LEU A 76 -0.62 7.29 0.70
C LEU A 76 -1.67 6.77 1.68
N ASP A 77 -2.74 7.53 1.94
CA ASP A 77 -3.79 7.13 2.89
C ASP A 77 -4.61 5.95 2.39
N ILE A 78 -4.69 5.75 1.07
CA ILE A 78 -5.32 4.58 0.46
C ILE A 78 -4.31 3.42 0.43
N ASP A 79 -3.07 3.69 0.00
CA ASP A 79 -2.06 2.65 -0.20
C ASP A 79 -1.47 2.10 1.10
N LYS A 80 -1.60 2.82 2.23
CA LYS A 80 -0.96 2.44 3.51
C LYS A 80 -1.34 1.06 4.01
N GLU A 81 -2.55 0.57 3.69
CA GLU A 81 -2.99 -0.77 4.10
C GLU A 81 -2.11 -1.87 3.50
N LEU A 82 -1.48 -1.62 2.34
CA LEU A 82 -0.59 -2.57 1.67
C LEU A 82 0.78 -2.70 2.36
N LYS A 83 1.20 -1.73 3.19
CA LYS A 83 2.51 -1.77 3.86
C LYS A 83 2.67 -2.99 4.78
N ASP A 84 1.62 -3.29 5.52
CA ASP A 84 1.58 -4.38 6.51
C ASP A 84 0.77 -5.60 6.00
N ALA A 85 0.27 -5.54 4.76
CA ALA A 85 -0.51 -6.61 4.17
C ALA A 85 0.36 -7.85 3.89
N LYS A 86 -0.30 -9.01 3.89
CA LYS A 86 0.35 -10.27 3.54
C LYS A 86 0.25 -10.49 2.03
N PHE A 87 1.39 -10.76 1.41
CA PHE A 87 1.47 -11.17 0.03
C PHE A 87 1.92 -12.63 -0.03
N LYS A 88 1.43 -13.35 -1.02
CA LYS A 88 1.89 -14.69 -1.35
C LYS A 88 3.12 -14.61 -2.24
N ASP A 89 3.14 -13.67 -3.18
CA ASP A 89 4.29 -13.32 -4.00
C ASP A 89 5.15 -12.27 -3.28
N SER A 90 6.31 -12.71 -2.79
CA SER A 90 7.27 -11.83 -2.12
C SER A 90 7.85 -10.75 -3.04
N GLN A 91 7.93 -11.01 -4.36
CA GLN A 91 8.41 -10.01 -5.30
C GLN A 91 7.36 -8.93 -5.53
N MET A 92 6.08 -9.30 -5.61
CA MET A 92 4.99 -8.31 -5.68
C MET A 92 4.99 -7.44 -4.42
N GLN A 93 5.20 -8.02 -3.24
CA GLN A 93 5.33 -7.25 -2.01
C GLN A 93 6.47 -6.22 -2.10
N GLU A 94 7.65 -6.64 -2.56
CA GLU A 94 8.80 -5.75 -2.71
C GLU A 94 8.53 -4.60 -3.67
N ASP A 95 7.91 -4.89 -4.83
CA ASP A 95 7.62 -3.89 -5.85
C ASP A 95 6.52 -2.91 -5.38
N VAL A 96 5.49 -3.40 -4.68
CA VAL A 96 4.46 -2.56 -4.04
C VAL A 96 5.08 -1.65 -2.97
N LEU A 97 5.95 -2.20 -2.11
CA LEU A 97 6.64 -1.41 -1.09
C LEU A 97 7.58 -0.38 -1.73
N SER A 98 8.24 -0.72 -2.83
CA SER A 98 9.08 0.20 -3.60
C SER A 98 8.26 1.40 -4.11
N TYR A 99 7.08 1.14 -4.68
CA TYR A 99 6.15 2.18 -5.10
C TYR A 99 5.70 3.06 -3.91
N ILE A 100 5.26 2.48 -2.80
CA ILE A 100 4.82 3.24 -1.63
C ILE A 100 5.96 4.07 -1.03
N ASN A 101 7.19 3.53 -1.00
CA ASN A 101 8.37 4.26 -0.55
C ASN A 101 8.73 5.42 -1.49
N SER A 102 8.44 5.31 -2.79
CA SER A 102 8.62 6.42 -3.73
C SER A 102 7.67 7.60 -3.44
N LEU A 103 6.43 7.31 -3.00
CA LEU A 103 5.48 8.32 -2.54
C LEU A 103 5.94 9.00 -1.26
N GLN A 104 6.47 8.21 -0.31
CA GLN A 104 7.09 8.76 0.89
C GLN A 104 8.29 9.66 0.54
N GLY A 105 9.11 9.26 -0.43
CA GLY A 105 10.21 10.09 -0.93
C GLY A 105 9.73 11.42 -1.52
N GLN A 106 8.62 11.43 -2.26
CA GLN A 106 7.99 12.68 -2.71
C GLN A 106 7.53 13.55 -1.54
N LEU A 107 6.91 12.94 -0.52
CA LEU A 107 6.47 13.66 0.68
C LEU A 107 7.65 14.28 1.42
N ASP A 108 8.74 13.52 1.61
CA ASP A 108 9.95 13.97 2.31
C ASP A 108 10.59 15.18 1.61
N VAL A 109 10.63 15.21 0.27
CA VAL A 109 11.14 16.37 -0.49
C VAL A 109 10.31 17.61 -0.17
N VAL A 110 8.99 17.50 -0.18
CA VAL A 110 8.05 18.61 0.07
C VAL A 110 8.08 19.06 1.53
N GLU A 111 8.41 18.17 2.46
CA GLU A 111 8.58 18.50 3.87
C GLU A 111 9.87 19.25 4.17
N ASN A 112 10.94 18.92 3.46
CA ASN A 112 12.28 19.45 3.72
C ASN A 112 12.66 20.64 2.81
N ASN A 113 11.91 20.88 1.74
CA ASN A 113 12.20 21.94 0.77
C ASN A 113 10.96 22.80 0.47
N SER A 114 11.20 24.08 0.17
CA SER A 114 10.15 24.97 -0.36
C SER A 114 10.03 24.76 -1.87
N PRO A 115 8.82 24.63 -2.45
CA PRO A 115 8.61 24.64 -3.90
C PRO A 115 9.15 25.87 -4.64
N SER A 116 9.50 26.93 -3.90
CA SER A 116 10.16 28.12 -4.44
C SER A 116 11.69 28.04 -4.45
N SER A 117 12.32 26.95 -4.00
CA SER A 117 13.78 26.80 -3.97
C SER A 117 14.28 26.07 -5.22
N ASP A 118 15.49 26.42 -5.66
CA ASP A 118 16.13 25.74 -6.79
C ASP A 118 16.39 24.25 -6.48
N SER A 119 16.71 23.92 -5.22
CA SER A 119 16.91 22.53 -4.77
C SER A 119 15.66 21.68 -4.92
N PHE A 120 14.48 22.28 -4.71
CA PHE A 120 13.21 21.55 -4.76
C PHE A 120 12.98 20.93 -6.12
N TYR A 121 13.20 21.66 -7.21
CA TYR A 121 12.92 21.13 -8.56
C TYR A 121 13.80 19.92 -8.90
N THR A 122 15.05 19.91 -8.44
CA THR A 122 15.97 18.80 -8.68
C THR A 122 15.54 17.58 -7.86
N GLU A 123 15.34 17.77 -6.55
CA GLU A 123 14.95 16.68 -5.65
C GLU A 123 13.54 16.14 -5.96
N TRP A 124 12.61 17.01 -6.35
CA TRP A 124 11.28 16.65 -6.80
C TRP A 124 11.32 15.84 -8.09
N SER A 125 12.13 16.25 -9.07
CA SER A 125 12.32 15.51 -10.31
C SER A 125 12.84 14.10 -10.04
N ASP A 126 13.85 13.96 -9.17
CA ASP A 126 14.41 12.65 -8.83
C ASP A 126 13.39 11.77 -8.09
N ALA A 127 12.58 12.35 -7.18
CA ALA A 127 11.51 11.63 -6.51
C ALA A 127 10.37 11.24 -7.47
N TYR A 128 10.04 12.10 -8.43
CA TYR A 128 9.07 11.84 -9.49
C TYR A 128 9.51 10.71 -10.43
N ASP A 129 10.78 10.70 -10.84
CA ASP A 129 11.37 9.66 -11.67
C ASP A 129 11.34 8.29 -10.98
N LYS A 130 11.59 8.25 -9.66
CA LYS A 130 11.47 7.02 -8.84
C LYS A 130 10.04 6.49 -8.81
N ARG A 131 9.05 7.36 -8.55
CA ARG A 131 7.62 6.97 -8.58
C ARG A 131 7.22 6.45 -9.96
N SER A 132 7.63 7.15 -11.01
CA SER A 132 7.35 6.78 -12.40
C SER A 132 7.93 5.41 -12.75
N SER A 133 9.17 5.15 -12.32
CA SER A 133 9.82 3.85 -12.53
C SER A 133 9.13 2.73 -11.76
N ALA A 134 8.71 2.98 -10.51
CA ALA A 134 7.99 1.99 -9.72
C ALA A 134 6.61 1.67 -10.33
N LEU A 135 5.85 2.68 -10.75
CA LEU A 135 4.58 2.48 -11.46
C LEU A 135 4.75 1.66 -12.73
N LYS A 136 5.81 1.92 -13.51
CA LYS A 136 6.14 1.13 -14.69
C LYS A 136 6.35 -0.35 -14.36
N VAL A 137 7.10 -0.66 -13.31
CA VAL A 137 7.31 -2.05 -12.85
C VAL A 137 5.96 -2.72 -12.53
N LEU A 138 5.06 -2.00 -11.85
CA LEU A 138 3.73 -2.53 -11.52
C LEU A 138 2.86 -2.78 -12.76
N VAL A 139 2.94 -1.91 -13.76
CA VAL A 139 2.27 -2.10 -15.06
C VAL A 139 2.82 -3.33 -15.78
N GLU A 140 4.14 -3.43 -15.92
CA GLU A 140 4.78 -4.48 -16.73
C GLU A 140 4.69 -5.87 -16.11
N LYS A 141 4.67 -5.98 -14.79
CA LYS A 141 4.71 -7.27 -14.07
C LYS A 141 3.35 -7.73 -13.55
N TYR A 142 2.45 -6.79 -13.26
CA TYR A 142 1.22 -7.06 -12.51
C TYR A 142 -0.03 -6.48 -13.17
N ASP A 143 0.08 -5.99 -14.41
CA ASP A 143 -1.04 -5.46 -15.18
C ASP A 143 -1.81 -4.32 -14.46
N LEU A 144 -1.10 -3.47 -13.71
CA LEU A 144 -1.68 -2.28 -13.11
C LEU A 144 -2.33 -1.41 -14.20
N THR A 145 -3.60 -1.06 -13.98
CA THR A 145 -4.37 -0.19 -14.87
C THR A 145 -5.18 0.82 -14.04
N VAL A 146 -5.53 1.93 -14.66
CA VAL A 146 -6.45 2.94 -14.13
C VAL A 146 -7.68 3.03 -15.02
N SER A 147 -8.73 3.70 -14.54
CA SER A 147 -9.91 4.02 -15.31
C SER A 147 -9.61 4.94 -16.49
N ASP A 148 -10.49 4.88 -17.50
CA ASP A 148 -10.38 5.70 -18.72
C ASP A 148 -10.29 7.21 -18.43
N LYS A 149 -10.82 7.68 -17.30
CA LYS A 149 -10.75 9.09 -16.89
C LYS A 149 -9.32 9.58 -16.75
N TYR A 150 -8.42 8.73 -16.28
CA TYR A 150 -7.03 9.08 -15.94
C TYR A 150 -6.00 8.36 -16.79
N LYS A 151 -6.44 7.66 -17.83
CA LYS A 151 -5.57 6.83 -18.65
C LYS A 151 -4.42 7.62 -19.26
N ASP A 152 -4.69 8.82 -19.79
CA ASP A 152 -3.67 9.64 -20.44
C ASP A 152 -2.61 10.12 -19.42
N ASP A 153 -3.04 10.66 -18.26
CA ASP A 153 -2.13 11.08 -17.18
C ASP A 153 -1.28 9.90 -16.64
N PHE A 154 -1.88 8.72 -16.61
CA PHE A 154 -1.21 7.51 -16.15
C PHE A 154 -0.21 6.97 -17.18
N ASP A 155 -0.57 6.95 -18.46
CA ASP A 155 0.33 6.55 -19.53
C ASP A 155 1.55 7.49 -19.62
N ASP A 156 1.35 8.80 -19.40
CA ASP A 156 2.42 9.81 -19.39
C ASP A 156 3.42 9.60 -18.24
N ILE A 157 2.95 9.33 -17.01
CA ILE A 157 3.85 9.05 -15.89
C ILE A 157 4.59 7.71 -16.09
N VAL A 158 3.95 6.68 -16.64
CA VAL A 158 4.62 5.41 -16.97
C VAL A 158 5.68 5.59 -18.06
N ALA A 159 5.40 6.43 -19.07
CA ALA A 159 6.36 6.79 -20.10
C ALA A 159 7.59 7.51 -19.52
N ASN A 160 7.41 8.41 -18.55
CA ASN A 160 8.52 9.03 -17.81
C ASN A 160 9.38 7.99 -17.09
N GLY A 161 8.76 6.95 -16.51
CA GLY A 161 9.49 5.83 -15.89
C GLY A 161 10.44 5.15 -16.87
N THR A 162 10.04 5.01 -18.13
CA THR A 162 10.92 4.47 -19.18
C THR A 162 12.13 5.36 -19.46
N ALA A 163 11.96 6.68 -19.44
CA ALA A 163 13.07 7.62 -19.63
C ALA A 163 14.01 7.61 -18.42
N ALA A 164 13.46 7.58 -17.20
CA ALA A 164 14.21 7.53 -15.96
C ALA A 164 15.07 6.27 -15.84
N THR A 165 14.53 5.08 -16.16
CA THR A 165 15.30 3.83 -16.14
C THR A 165 16.51 3.91 -17.08
N LYS A 166 16.32 4.42 -18.32
CA LYS A 166 17.41 4.55 -19.30
C LYS A 166 18.52 5.51 -18.82
N LYS A 167 18.15 6.60 -18.15
CA LYS A 167 19.11 7.56 -17.58
C LYS A 167 19.99 6.91 -16.52
N ASN A 168 19.39 6.09 -15.64
CA ASN A 168 20.11 5.41 -14.56
C ASN A 168 21.04 4.31 -15.09
N GLU A 169 20.59 3.50 -16.06
CA GLU A 169 21.43 2.48 -16.71
C GLU A 169 22.66 3.08 -17.41
N GLN A 170 22.54 4.29 -17.96
CA GLN A 170 23.66 5.02 -18.57
C GLN A 170 24.63 5.61 -17.53
N ALA A 171 24.12 6.02 -16.36
CA ALA A 171 24.93 6.56 -15.27
C ALA A 171 25.72 5.46 -14.52
N ASP A 172 25.14 4.28 -14.33
CA ASP A 172 25.77 3.14 -13.65
C ASP A 172 26.79 2.38 -14.53
N GLY A 173 26.77 2.63 -15.84
CA GLY A 173 27.70 2.05 -16.81
C GLY A 173 28.98 2.86 -17.07
N GLN A 174 29.22 3.98 -16.34
CA GLN A 174 30.40 4.84 -16.47
C GLN A 174 31.43 4.64 -15.34
#